data_AF-A0A8H2XC93-F1
#
_entry.id   AF-A0A8H2XC93-F1
#
_cell.length_a   1.000
_cell.length_b   1.000
_cell.length_c   1.000
_cell.angle_alpha   90.00
_cell.angle_beta   90.00
_cell.angle_gamma   90.00
#
_symmetry.space_group_name_H-M   'P 1'
#
loop_
_entity.id
_entity.type
_entity.pdbx_description
1 polymer ?
#
loop_
_entity_poly.entity_id
_entity_poly.type
_entity_poly.pdbx_seq_one_letter_code
_entity_poly.pdbx_strand_id
1 'polypeptide(L)'
;MVTDDPIFQDVRDFFTNFLTRFFYDYAAIHESLHVRIRRRFEASNTLRQGMLGMAALFRSNYGQSLVPASMRNYAKELHRLASQTIQLELENSHISPWVKLAGLWELMNYEYYAGNLSSYYHHLDQAAPIVRLAIGSNNIDLLKLSGEWTFDLRCFAWCDILSSMALSRPTLLNYESDIHNPLPHSDSSDPDKGVEWIFGCPDVLTILLARTSALRHTRVSAEEKVARGCEIQQFMQDWKFQPLPSQRSALRVARLAAQEIWRHAAILYVHQSIFKSDSSHPLIVFSQFRTSSRDHSQQL
;
A
#
# COMPACT_ATOMS: atom_id res chain seq x y z
N MET A 1 13.72 3.66 -34.27
CA MET A 1 13.80 3.27 -32.86
C MET A 1 14.54 4.37 -32.13
N VAL A 2 13.85 5.13 -31.26
CA VAL A 2 14.53 6.09 -30.38
C VAL A 2 15.20 5.27 -29.29
N THR A 3 16.53 5.35 -29.19
CA THR A 3 17.27 4.69 -28.13
C THR A 3 16.98 5.44 -26.83
N ASP A 4 16.41 4.74 -25.84
CA ASP A 4 16.15 5.31 -24.52
C ASP A 4 17.44 5.89 -23.92
N ASP A 5 17.36 7.06 -23.27
CA ASP A 5 18.51 7.63 -22.54
C ASP A 5 19.01 6.63 -21.47
N PRO A 6 20.34 6.50 -21.25
CA PRO A 6 20.91 5.53 -20.32
C PRO A 6 20.34 5.61 -18.89
N ILE A 7 19.99 6.81 -18.40
CA ILE A 7 19.40 7.01 -17.07
C ILE A 7 17.99 6.42 -17.04
N PHE A 8 17.20 6.63 -18.10
CA PHE A 8 15.86 6.04 -18.17
C PHE A 8 15.90 4.52 -18.34
N GLN A 9 16.82 3.99 -19.16
CA GLN A 9 17.01 2.54 -19.30
C GLN A 9 17.27 1.89 -17.94
N ASP A 10 18.16 2.50 -17.16
CA ASP A 10 18.54 2.04 -15.83
C ASP A 10 17.34 2.01 -14.85
N VAL A 11 16.53 3.07 -14.84
CA VAL A 11 15.29 3.15 -14.04
C VAL A 11 14.27 2.11 -14.48
N ARG A 12 14.03 2.00 -15.79
CA ARG A 12 13.12 1.01 -16.36
C ARG A 12 13.51 -0.41 -15.96
N ASP A 13 14.79 -0.75 -16.10
CA ASP A 13 15.28 -2.09 -15.80
C ASP A 13 15.18 -2.39 -14.29
N PHE A 14 15.47 -1.41 -13.43
CA PHE A 14 15.22 -1.52 -12.00
C PHE A 14 13.75 -1.78 -11.70
N PHE A 15 12.85 -0.89 -12.12
CA PHE A 15 11.43 -1.03 -11.78
C PHE A 15 10.87 -2.29 -12.38
N THR A 16 11.20 -2.67 -13.63
CA THR A 16 10.77 -3.96 -14.18
C THR A 16 11.20 -5.13 -13.28
N ASN A 17 12.45 -5.17 -12.83
CA ASN A 17 12.94 -6.25 -11.95
C ASN A 17 12.45 -6.16 -10.49
N PHE A 18 12.21 -4.96 -9.98
CA PHE A 18 11.68 -4.76 -8.64
C PHE A 18 10.22 -5.24 -8.60
N LEU A 19 9.43 -4.79 -9.56
CA LEU A 19 8.05 -5.14 -9.74
C LEU A 19 7.87 -6.65 -10.03
N THR A 20 8.75 -7.30 -10.80
CA THR A 20 8.72 -8.77 -10.97
C THR A 20 8.85 -9.55 -9.65
N ARG A 21 9.61 -9.02 -8.69
CA ARG A 21 9.92 -9.70 -7.42
C ARG A 21 8.90 -9.44 -6.32
N PHE A 22 8.21 -8.30 -6.38
CA PHE A 22 7.21 -7.91 -5.39
C PHE A 22 5.78 -8.26 -5.81
N PHE A 23 5.51 -8.51 -7.10
CA PHE A 23 4.14 -8.79 -7.56
C PHE A 23 3.73 -10.24 -7.54
N TYR A 24 2.57 -10.48 -6.91
CA TYR A 24 1.91 -11.79 -6.87
C TYR A 24 1.35 -12.22 -8.24
N ASP A 25 1.06 -11.28 -9.14
CA ASP A 25 0.64 -11.55 -10.52
C ASP A 25 1.38 -10.65 -11.53
N TYR A 26 2.53 -11.14 -11.99
CA TYR A 26 3.40 -10.42 -12.91
C TYR A 26 2.86 -10.33 -14.35
N ALA A 27 1.97 -11.24 -14.75
CA ALA A 27 1.53 -11.36 -16.14
C ALA A 27 0.66 -10.17 -16.59
N ALA A 28 -0.10 -9.58 -15.67
CA ALA A 28 -1.05 -8.51 -15.99
C ALA A 28 -0.41 -7.13 -16.19
N ILE A 29 0.81 -6.91 -15.70
CA ILE A 29 1.44 -5.58 -15.67
C ILE A 29 2.38 -5.37 -16.87
N HIS A 30 2.86 -6.45 -17.50
CA HIS A 30 4.02 -6.41 -18.39
C HIS A 30 3.81 -5.61 -19.69
N GLU A 31 2.62 -5.66 -20.31
CA GLU A 31 2.43 -5.10 -21.66
C GLU A 31 2.44 -3.57 -21.71
N SER A 32 2.11 -2.88 -20.61
CA SER A 32 2.07 -1.40 -20.57
C SER A 32 3.07 -0.77 -19.60
N LEU A 33 3.79 -1.57 -18.80
CA LEU A 33 4.64 -1.07 -17.73
C LEU A 33 5.70 -0.08 -18.20
N HIS A 34 6.34 -0.32 -19.35
CA HIS A 34 7.32 0.60 -19.94
C HIS A 34 6.73 2.00 -20.14
N VAL A 35 5.53 2.06 -20.74
CA VAL A 35 4.85 3.32 -21.04
C VAL A 35 4.46 4.04 -19.75
N ARG A 36 3.97 3.31 -18.75
CA ARG A 36 3.60 3.85 -17.44
C ARG A 36 4.82 4.43 -16.70
N ILE A 37 5.92 3.68 -16.63
CA ILE A 37 7.19 4.12 -16.03
C ILE A 37 7.70 5.37 -16.75
N ARG A 38 7.68 5.39 -18.08
CA ARG A 38 8.12 6.55 -18.87
C ARG A 38 7.30 7.80 -18.57
N ARG A 39 5.97 7.70 -18.69
CA ARG A 39 5.06 8.83 -18.43
C ARG A 39 5.29 9.39 -17.03
N ARG A 40 5.44 8.53 -16.04
CA ARG A 40 5.70 8.91 -14.66
C ARG A 40 7.05 9.60 -14.49
N PHE A 41 8.12 9.04 -15.07
CA PHE A 41 9.47 9.59 -15.02
C PHE A 41 9.58 10.98 -15.70
N GLU A 42 8.76 11.22 -16.71
CA GLU A 42 8.74 12.47 -17.48
C GLU A 42 7.75 13.51 -16.91
N ALA A 43 6.85 13.12 -15.98
CA ALA A 43 5.75 13.97 -15.52
C ALA A 43 6.17 15.12 -14.57
N SER A 44 7.22 14.94 -13.76
CA SER A 44 7.78 16.03 -12.94
C SER A 44 9.23 15.76 -12.53
N ASN A 45 9.92 16.80 -12.04
CA ASN A 45 11.28 16.66 -11.54
C ASN A 45 11.30 15.86 -10.23
N THR A 46 10.30 16.04 -9.35
CA THR A 46 10.14 15.23 -8.14
C THR A 46 10.03 13.76 -8.49
N LEU A 47 9.17 13.39 -9.44
CA LEU A 47 8.98 11.99 -9.86
C LEU A 47 10.27 11.40 -10.42
N ARG A 48 10.95 12.14 -11.31
CA ARG A 48 12.24 11.71 -11.86
C ARG A 48 13.26 11.42 -10.76
N GLN A 49 13.45 12.35 -9.84
CA GLN A 49 14.43 12.25 -8.75
C GLN A 49 14.04 11.17 -7.74
N GLY A 50 12.76 11.06 -7.38
CA GLY A 50 12.23 10.05 -6.48
C GLY A 50 12.41 8.64 -7.02
N MET A 51 12.06 8.41 -8.30
CA MET A 51 12.25 7.12 -8.98
C MET A 51 13.73 6.73 -9.05
N LEU A 52 14.63 7.67 -9.36
CA LEU A 52 16.09 7.43 -9.32
C LEU A 52 16.57 7.13 -7.89
N GLY A 53 16.09 7.87 -6.91
CA GLY A 53 16.44 7.71 -5.50
C GLY A 53 16.04 6.33 -4.99
N MET A 54 14.85 5.87 -5.35
CA MET A 54 14.35 4.53 -5.05
C MET A 54 15.24 3.44 -5.66
N ALA A 55 15.54 3.54 -6.96
CA ALA A 55 16.41 2.59 -7.64
C ALA A 55 17.80 2.51 -6.99
N ALA A 56 18.38 3.68 -6.65
CA ALA A 56 19.66 3.77 -5.96
C ALA A 56 19.61 3.18 -4.55
N LEU A 57 18.54 3.43 -3.78
CA LEU A 57 18.34 2.89 -2.43
C LEU A 57 18.32 1.36 -2.45
N PHE A 58 17.47 0.76 -3.29
CA PHE A 58 17.35 -0.69 -3.37
C PHE A 58 18.64 -1.36 -3.83
N ARG A 59 19.32 -0.80 -4.84
CA ARG A 59 20.64 -1.32 -5.24
C ARG A 59 21.65 -1.23 -4.11
N SER A 60 21.59 -0.18 -3.31
CA SER A 60 22.49 -0.02 -2.18
C SER A 60 22.24 -1.02 -1.05
N ASN A 61 21.02 -1.54 -0.95
CA ASN A 61 20.58 -2.51 0.06
C ASN A 61 20.74 -3.97 -0.41
N TYR A 62 20.56 -4.24 -1.70
CA TYR A 62 20.48 -5.61 -2.25
C TYR A 62 21.57 -5.95 -3.28
N GLY A 63 22.45 -5.00 -3.62
CA GLY A 63 23.63 -5.28 -4.44
C GLY A 63 24.58 -6.23 -3.72
N GLN A 64 24.85 -7.39 -4.32
CA GLN A 64 25.81 -8.35 -3.78
C GLN A 64 27.20 -7.69 -3.66
N SER A 65 27.75 -7.70 -2.43
CA SER A 65 29.13 -7.40 -2.03
C SER A 65 29.81 -6.16 -2.67
N LEU A 66 30.14 -5.19 -1.81
CA LEU A 66 30.85 -3.92 -2.11
C LEU A 66 30.00 -2.87 -2.84
N VAL A 67 28.87 -2.50 -2.26
CA VAL A 67 28.21 -1.23 -2.62
C VAL A 67 29.04 -0.08 -2.03
N PRO A 68 29.64 0.81 -2.85
CA PRO A 68 30.40 1.93 -2.33
C PRO A 68 29.47 2.91 -1.60
N ALA A 69 29.96 3.51 -0.50
CA ALA A 69 29.22 4.53 0.28
C ALA A 69 28.67 5.67 -0.60
N SER A 70 29.27 5.90 -1.77
CA SER A 70 28.82 6.82 -2.80
C SER A 70 27.38 6.54 -3.29
N MET A 71 26.94 5.29 -3.40
CA MET A 71 25.60 4.97 -3.91
C MET A 71 24.50 5.27 -2.89
N ARG A 72 24.76 5.00 -1.60
CA ARG A 72 23.87 5.43 -0.51
C ARG A 72 23.81 6.95 -0.40
N ASN A 73 24.95 7.63 -0.55
CA ASN A 73 24.98 9.10 -0.55
C ASN A 73 24.23 9.67 -1.76
N TYR A 74 24.35 9.04 -2.93
CA TYR A 74 23.62 9.42 -4.13
C TYR A 74 22.10 9.25 -3.97
N ALA A 75 21.64 8.13 -3.40
CA ALA A 75 20.22 7.91 -3.09
C ALA A 75 19.68 8.99 -2.14
N LYS A 76 20.43 9.32 -1.08
CA LYS A 76 20.08 10.39 -0.14
C LYS A 76 20.03 11.76 -0.80
N GLU A 77 20.97 12.06 -1.69
CA GLU A 77 21.01 13.33 -2.41
C GLU A 77 19.83 13.47 -3.37
N LEU A 78 19.50 12.42 -4.12
CA LEU A 78 18.31 12.38 -4.98
C LEU A 78 17.02 12.57 -4.17
N HIS A 79 16.90 11.89 -3.04
CA HIS A 79 15.77 12.08 -2.14
C HIS A 79 15.69 13.51 -1.60
N ARG A 80 16.83 14.09 -1.17
CA ARG A 80 16.90 15.49 -0.71
C ARG A 80 16.43 16.46 -1.80
N LEU A 81 16.88 16.28 -3.04
CA LEU A 81 16.47 17.08 -4.18
C LEU A 81 14.98 16.93 -4.48
N ALA A 82 14.46 15.69 -4.44
CA ALA A 82 13.04 15.42 -4.66
C ALA A 82 12.17 16.08 -3.57
N SER A 83 12.59 15.97 -2.30
CA SER A 83 11.90 16.60 -1.16
C SER A 83 11.94 18.12 -1.21
N GLN A 84 12.97 18.74 -1.78
CA GLN A 84 12.98 20.20 -2.00
C GLN A 84 12.07 20.60 -3.17
N THR A 85 12.14 19.84 -4.27
CA THR A 85 11.38 20.10 -5.49
C THR A 85 9.88 19.96 -5.24
N ILE A 86 9.44 18.94 -4.48
CA ILE A 86 8.02 18.73 -4.21
C ILE A 86 7.39 19.89 -3.46
N GLN A 87 8.10 20.54 -2.53
CA GLN A 87 7.53 21.67 -1.79
C GLN A 87 7.19 22.83 -2.73
N LEU A 88 8.04 23.10 -3.72
CA LEU A 88 7.77 24.09 -4.77
C LEU A 88 6.63 23.63 -5.70
N GLU A 89 6.59 22.34 -6.05
CA GLU A 89 5.54 21.78 -6.90
C GLU A 89 4.17 21.80 -6.21
N LEU A 90 4.11 21.58 -4.88
CA LEU A 90 2.87 21.60 -4.10
C LEU A 90 2.19 22.97 -4.13
N GLU A 91 2.96 24.05 -4.07
CA GLU A 91 2.46 25.43 -4.14
C GLU A 91 2.07 25.85 -5.56
N ASN A 92 2.59 25.17 -6.59
CA ASN A 92 2.35 25.54 -7.99
C ASN A 92 0.95 25.11 -8.46
N SER A 93 0.09 26.08 -8.78
CA SER A 93 -1.27 25.84 -9.28
C SER A 93 -1.34 25.23 -10.69
N HIS A 94 -0.27 25.34 -11.49
CA HIS A 94 -0.23 24.78 -12.84
C HIS A 94 0.06 23.27 -12.86
N ILE A 95 0.54 22.71 -11.75
CA ILE A 95 0.79 21.28 -11.63
C ILE A 95 -0.49 20.59 -11.17
N SER A 96 -0.89 19.55 -11.91
CA SER A 96 -2.07 18.75 -11.59
C SER A 96 -1.96 18.13 -10.19
N PRO A 97 -3.04 18.10 -9.39
CA PRO A 97 -3.07 17.39 -8.10
C PRO A 97 -2.63 15.93 -8.20
N TRP A 98 -2.92 15.26 -9.32
CA TRP A 98 -2.50 13.88 -9.58
C TRP A 98 -0.97 13.73 -9.69
N VAL A 99 -0.29 14.69 -10.31
CA VAL A 99 1.18 14.70 -10.41
C VAL A 99 1.81 14.98 -9.05
N LYS A 100 1.23 15.89 -8.26
CA LYS A 100 1.67 16.17 -6.88
C LYS A 100 1.54 14.94 -6.00
N LEU A 101 0.40 14.24 -6.08
CA LEU A 101 0.16 13.00 -5.33
C LEU A 101 1.16 11.91 -5.71
N ALA A 102 1.43 11.73 -7.00
CA ALA A 102 2.43 10.78 -7.48
C ALA A 102 3.84 11.12 -6.96
N GLY A 103 4.22 12.41 -6.93
CA GLY A 103 5.48 12.86 -6.36
C GLY A 103 5.61 12.56 -4.86
N LEU A 104 4.55 12.83 -4.09
CA LEU A 104 4.50 12.49 -2.66
C LEU A 104 4.57 10.98 -2.43
N TRP A 105 3.93 10.17 -3.28
CA TRP A 105 4.03 8.72 -3.22
C TRP A 105 5.47 8.22 -3.36
N GLU A 106 6.24 8.74 -4.33
CA GLU A 106 7.65 8.32 -4.49
C GLU A 106 8.50 8.64 -3.25
N LEU A 107 8.26 9.80 -2.62
CA LEU A 107 8.96 10.19 -1.38
C LEU A 107 8.58 9.30 -0.21
N MET A 108 7.27 9.11 0.02
CA MET A 108 6.76 8.21 1.06
C MET A 108 7.32 6.80 0.90
N ASN A 109 7.30 6.28 -0.33
CA ASN A 109 7.81 4.94 -0.61
C ASN A 109 9.31 4.85 -0.29
N TYR A 110 10.10 5.86 -0.68
CA TYR A 110 11.54 5.90 -0.38
C TYR A 110 11.77 5.90 1.13
N GLU A 111 11.05 6.76 1.85
CA GLU A 111 11.20 6.96 3.29
C GLU A 111 10.82 5.72 4.09
N TYR A 112 9.78 5.01 3.66
CA TYR A 112 9.41 3.73 4.24
C TYR A 112 10.55 2.71 4.13
N TYR A 113 11.11 2.51 2.93
CA TYR A 113 12.21 1.56 2.72
C TYR A 113 13.55 2.01 3.30
N ALA A 114 13.74 3.32 3.49
CA ALA A 114 14.89 3.89 4.18
C ALA A 114 14.75 3.85 5.72
N GLY A 115 13.58 3.48 6.25
CA GLY A 115 13.29 3.46 7.68
C GLY A 115 13.07 4.85 8.30
N ASN A 116 12.82 5.88 7.48
CA ASN A 116 12.56 7.24 7.94
C ASN A 116 11.04 7.50 8.10
N LEU A 117 10.45 6.91 9.15
CA LEU A 117 9.01 7.01 9.37
C LEU A 117 8.54 8.44 9.69
N SER A 118 9.42 9.30 10.24
CA SER A 118 9.04 10.69 10.54
C SER A 118 8.72 11.46 9.26
N SER A 119 9.59 11.36 8.25
CA SER A 119 9.32 12.02 6.96
C SER A 119 8.17 11.35 6.21
N TYR A 120 8.06 10.02 6.30
CA TYR A 120 6.94 9.28 5.72
C TYR A 120 5.58 9.81 6.21
N TYR A 121 5.40 9.95 7.53
CA TYR A 121 4.16 10.48 8.08
C TYR A 121 3.95 11.96 7.75
N HIS A 122 5.02 12.75 7.68
CA HIS A 122 4.93 14.14 7.25
C HIS A 122 4.38 14.25 5.81
N HIS A 123 4.93 13.49 4.86
CA HIS A 123 4.45 13.49 3.48
C HIS A 123 3.08 12.85 3.32
N LEU A 124 2.73 11.85 4.14
CA LEU A 124 1.38 11.29 4.20
C LEU A 124 0.36 12.36 4.60
N ASP A 125 0.66 13.15 5.63
CA ASP A 125 -0.21 14.25 6.06
C ASP A 125 -0.30 15.36 4.98
N GLN A 126 0.78 15.62 4.23
CA GLN A 126 0.75 16.52 3.07
C GLN A 126 -0.06 15.97 1.88
N ALA A 127 -0.12 14.65 1.70
CA ALA A 127 -0.84 14.02 0.59
C ALA A 127 -2.37 14.10 0.77
N ALA A 128 -2.89 14.06 1.99
CA ALA A 128 -4.33 14.13 2.26
C ALA A 128 -5.05 15.34 1.63
N PRO A 129 -4.60 16.60 1.81
CA PRO A 129 -5.24 17.75 1.15
C PRO A 129 -5.11 17.71 -0.38
N ILE A 130 -4.03 17.14 -0.92
CA ILE A 130 -3.84 16.97 -2.37
C ILE A 130 -4.84 15.94 -2.93
N VAL A 131 -5.09 14.85 -2.21
CA VAL A 131 -6.12 13.88 -2.57
C VAL A 131 -7.49 14.54 -2.60
N ARG A 132 -7.85 15.32 -1.57
CA ARG A 132 -9.13 16.06 -1.54
C ARG A 132 -9.28 16.98 -2.73
N LEU A 133 -8.20 17.65 -3.13
CA LEU A 133 -8.19 18.50 -4.33
C LEU A 133 -8.35 17.70 -5.62
N ALA A 134 -7.71 16.53 -5.72
CA ALA A 134 -7.75 15.66 -6.89
C ALA A 134 -9.14 15.05 -7.13
N ILE A 135 -9.82 14.63 -6.06
CA ILE A 135 -11.13 13.95 -6.13
C ILE A 135 -12.33 14.86 -5.86
N GLY A 136 -12.12 16.05 -5.30
CA GLY A 136 -13.19 16.98 -4.91
C GLY A 136 -14.03 16.52 -3.72
N SER A 137 -13.53 15.58 -2.91
CA SER A 137 -14.27 14.92 -1.82
C SER A 137 -13.34 14.51 -0.68
N ASN A 138 -13.89 14.31 0.52
CA ASN A 138 -13.20 13.67 1.64
C ASN A 138 -13.49 12.16 1.72
N ASN A 139 -14.48 11.68 0.96
CA ASN A 139 -14.92 10.30 0.92
C ASN A 139 -14.34 9.61 -0.33
N ILE A 140 -13.75 8.44 -0.11
CA ILE A 140 -13.19 7.57 -1.15
C ILE A 140 -13.99 6.26 -1.15
N ASP A 141 -14.55 5.92 -2.31
CA ASP A 141 -15.09 4.61 -2.59
C ASP A 141 -14.01 3.75 -3.26
N LEU A 142 -13.25 3.01 -2.45
CA LEU A 142 -12.11 2.20 -2.91
C LEU A 142 -12.49 1.17 -3.97
N LEU A 143 -13.68 0.57 -3.87
CA LEU A 143 -14.14 -0.44 -4.82
C LEU A 143 -14.54 0.14 -6.19
N LYS A 144 -14.75 1.45 -6.28
CA LYS A 144 -15.05 2.15 -7.55
C LYS A 144 -13.83 2.79 -8.19
N LEU A 145 -12.69 2.87 -7.51
CA LEU A 145 -11.47 3.42 -8.11
C LEU A 145 -10.98 2.49 -9.22
N SER A 146 -10.85 3.05 -10.43
CA SER A 146 -10.35 2.30 -11.58
C SER A 146 -9.53 3.18 -12.52
N GLY A 147 -8.63 2.55 -13.27
CA GLY A 147 -7.76 3.19 -14.24
C GLY A 147 -6.38 3.55 -13.68
N GLU A 148 -5.41 3.67 -14.60
CA GLU A 148 -4.00 3.98 -14.31
C GLU A 148 -3.84 5.22 -13.43
N TRP A 149 -4.60 6.29 -13.71
CA TRP A 149 -4.52 7.57 -13.01
C TRP A 149 -4.90 7.51 -11.52
N THR A 150 -5.66 6.49 -11.09
CA THR A 150 -6.04 6.30 -9.67
C THR A 150 -5.00 5.52 -8.86
N PHE A 151 -3.92 5.05 -9.48
CA PHE A 151 -2.93 4.18 -8.84
C PHE A 151 -2.38 4.78 -7.54
N ASP A 152 -1.87 6.01 -7.60
CA ASP A 152 -1.28 6.68 -6.44
C ASP A 152 -2.31 6.98 -5.35
N LEU A 153 -3.57 7.22 -5.72
CA LEU A 153 -4.67 7.38 -4.78
C LEU A 153 -4.99 6.07 -4.04
N ARG A 154 -5.01 4.94 -4.76
CA ARG A 154 -5.20 3.62 -4.15
C ARG A 154 -4.05 3.31 -3.19
N CYS A 155 -2.80 3.58 -3.58
CA CYS A 155 -1.62 3.44 -2.74
C CYS A 155 -1.62 4.37 -1.51
N PHE A 156 -2.05 5.62 -1.67
CA PHE A 156 -2.23 6.56 -0.57
C PHE A 156 -3.26 6.05 0.44
N ALA A 157 -4.43 5.60 -0.03
CA ALA A 157 -5.49 5.12 0.83
C ALA A 157 -5.02 3.96 1.72
N TRP A 158 -4.23 3.06 1.13
CA TRP A 158 -3.55 1.99 1.83
C TRP A 158 -2.62 2.49 2.93
N CYS A 159 -1.77 3.47 2.61
CA CYS A 159 -0.87 4.08 3.59
C CYS A 159 -1.62 4.77 4.73
N ASP A 160 -2.68 5.51 4.43
CA ASP A 160 -3.49 6.18 5.43
C ASP A 160 -4.15 5.18 6.38
N ILE A 161 -4.77 4.12 5.86
CA ILE A 161 -5.43 3.08 6.65
C ILE A 161 -4.43 2.35 7.55
N LEU A 162 -3.31 1.89 7.00
CA LEU A 162 -2.28 1.19 7.79
C LEU A 162 -1.62 2.11 8.83
N SER A 163 -1.39 3.37 8.48
CA SER A 163 -0.85 4.38 9.41
C SER A 163 -1.84 4.69 10.52
N SER A 164 -3.14 4.77 10.22
CA SER A 164 -4.21 4.92 11.20
C SER A 164 -4.22 3.76 12.21
N MET A 165 -4.02 2.53 11.73
CA MET A 165 -3.88 1.36 12.58
C MET A 165 -2.65 1.46 13.48
N ALA A 166 -1.46 1.69 12.89
CA ALA A 166 -0.19 1.72 13.59
C ALA A 166 -0.10 2.85 14.63
N LEU A 167 -0.54 4.06 14.25
CA LEU A 167 -0.51 5.24 15.10
C LEU A 167 -1.74 5.35 16.00
N SER A 168 -2.70 4.43 15.89
CA SER A 168 -3.91 4.45 16.71
C SER A 168 -4.69 5.77 16.60
N ARG A 169 -4.71 6.37 15.40
CA ARG A 169 -5.40 7.64 15.07
C ARG A 169 -6.53 7.42 14.06
N PRO A 170 -7.49 8.34 13.89
CA PRO A 170 -8.42 8.29 12.76
C PRO A 170 -7.68 8.31 11.42
N THR A 171 -8.28 7.75 10.38
CA THR A 171 -7.81 7.95 9.00
C THR A 171 -7.89 9.42 8.61
N LEU A 172 -7.04 9.86 7.69
CA LEU A 172 -7.01 11.22 7.16
C LEU A 172 -8.19 11.52 6.23
N LEU A 173 -8.71 10.48 5.57
CA LEU A 173 -9.89 10.51 4.71
C LEU A 173 -10.92 9.45 5.14
N ASN A 174 -12.14 9.56 4.61
CA ASN A 174 -13.22 8.62 4.87
C ASN A 174 -13.26 7.55 3.77
N TYR A 175 -13.37 6.29 4.16
CA TYR A 175 -13.43 5.16 3.22
C TYR A 175 -14.80 4.49 3.29
N GLU A 176 -15.66 4.83 2.32
CA GLU A 176 -17.04 4.40 2.25
C GLU A 176 -17.27 3.66 0.92
N SER A 177 -17.24 2.33 0.99
CA SER A 177 -17.56 1.45 -0.13
C SER A 177 -18.70 0.52 0.25
N ASP A 178 -19.58 0.22 -0.70
CA ASP A 178 -20.57 -0.84 -0.53
C ASP A 178 -19.91 -2.21 -0.70
N ILE A 179 -19.74 -2.92 0.41
CA ILE A 179 -19.11 -4.24 0.46
C ILE A 179 -20.11 -5.38 0.32
N HIS A 180 -21.42 -5.12 0.39
CA HIS A 180 -22.45 -6.17 0.30
C HIS A 180 -22.76 -6.55 -1.15
N ASN A 181 -22.51 -5.63 -2.09
CA ASN A 181 -22.62 -5.88 -3.51
C ASN A 181 -21.29 -5.54 -4.20
N PRO A 182 -20.18 -6.25 -3.88
CA PRO A 182 -18.93 -6.04 -4.58
C PRO A 182 -19.19 -6.38 -6.05
N LEU A 183 -18.76 -5.50 -6.97
CA LEU A 183 -18.90 -5.78 -8.40
C LEU A 183 -18.40 -7.21 -8.68
N PRO A 184 -19.15 -8.02 -9.47
CA PRO A 184 -18.78 -9.38 -9.75
C PRO A 184 -17.40 -9.37 -10.39
N HIS A 185 -16.41 -9.78 -9.61
CA HIS A 185 -15.01 -9.90 -10.03
C HIS A 185 -14.48 -8.59 -10.64
N SER A 186 -14.11 -7.62 -9.78
CA SER A 186 -12.92 -6.87 -10.15
C SER A 186 -11.80 -7.91 -10.18
N ASP A 187 -11.37 -8.29 -11.37
CA ASP A 187 -10.15 -9.07 -11.57
C ASP A 187 -9.10 -8.50 -10.60
N SER A 188 -8.80 -9.19 -9.51
CA SER A 188 -7.77 -8.73 -8.57
C SER A 188 -6.36 -8.95 -9.14
N SER A 189 -6.31 -9.35 -10.42
CA SER A 189 -5.19 -9.29 -11.34
C SER A 189 -5.20 -8.03 -12.23
N ASP A 190 -6.27 -7.24 -12.30
CA ASP A 190 -6.34 -5.99 -13.06
C ASP A 190 -5.51 -4.92 -12.33
N PRO A 191 -4.36 -4.49 -12.85
CA PRO A 191 -3.52 -3.49 -12.19
C PRO A 191 -4.20 -2.12 -12.10
N ASP A 192 -5.26 -1.91 -12.88
CA ASP A 192 -6.05 -0.70 -12.86
C ASP A 192 -7.19 -0.74 -11.84
N LYS A 193 -7.35 -1.82 -11.07
CA LYS A 193 -8.31 -1.93 -9.96
C LYS A 193 -7.64 -2.46 -8.70
N GLY A 194 -7.80 -1.75 -7.59
CA GLY A 194 -7.23 -2.18 -6.31
C GLY A 194 -5.69 -2.22 -6.29
N VAL A 195 -5.11 -2.52 -5.14
CA VAL A 195 -3.64 -2.68 -5.00
C VAL A 195 -3.27 -3.92 -4.17
N GLU A 196 -4.18 -4.89 -4.10
CA GLU A 196 -3.93 -6.20 -3.50
C GLU A 196 -2.67 -6.87 -4.08
N TRP A 197 -2.41 -6.69 -5.37
CA TRP A 197 -1.23 -7.24 -6.05
C TRP A 197 0.10 -6.67 -5.53
N ILE A 198 0.08 -5.52 -4.84
CA ILE A 198 1.23 -4.91 -4.15
C ILE A 198 1.27 -5.34 -2.69
N PHE A 199 0.18 -5.16 -1.95
CA PHE A 199 0.16 -5.28 -0.49
C PHE A 199 -0.30 -6.66 0.01
N GLY A 200 -0.77 -7.53 -0.89
CA GLY A 200 -1.25 -8.88 -0.60
C GLY A 200 -2.61 -8.94 0.11
N CYS A 201 -3.19 -7.80 0.48
CA CYS A 201 -4.45 -7.74 1.20
C CYS A 201 -5.60 -7.31 0.28
N PRO A 202 -6.73 -8.04 0.32
CA PRO A 202 -7.92 -7.67 -0.45
C PRO A 202 -8.49 -6.31 -0.08
N ASP A 203 -8.94 -5.55 -1.08
CA ASP A 203 -9.51 -4.21 -0.86
C ASP A 203 -10.70 -4.23 0.11
N VAL A 204 -11.51 -5.29 0.08
CA VAL A 204 -12.64 -5.47 1.01
C VAL A 204 -12.17 -5.55 2.47
N LEU A 205 -11.10 -6.30 2.76
CA LEU A 205 -10.53 -6.32 4.12
C LEU A 205 -10.00 -4.94 4.51
N THR A 206 -9.40 -4.23 3.56
CA THR A 206 -8.86 -2.88 3.74
C THR A 206 -9.93 -1.87 4.14
N ILE A 207 -11.10 -1.94 3.48
CA ILE A 207 -12.27 -1.13 3.83
C ILE A 207 -12.76 -1.48 5.23
N LEU A 208 -12.77 -2.77 5.60
CA LEU A 208 -13.16 -3.20 6.95
C LEU A 208 -12.17 -2.73 8.02
N LEU A 209 -10.87 -2.69 7.71
CA LEU A 209 -9.85 -2.09 8.57
C LEU A 209 -10.13 -0.59 8.77
N ALA A 210 -10.39 0.15 7.70
CA ALA A 210 -10.76 1.56 7.78
C ALA A 210 -12.03 1.80 8.60
N ARG A 211 -13.07 0.99 8.40
CA ARG A 211 -14.32 1.03 9.19
C ARG A 211 -14.05 0.76 10.67
N THR A 212 -13.16 -0.18 10.98
CA THR A 212 -12.73 -0.47 12.35
C THR A 212 -12.04 0.73 12.98
N SER A 213 -11.11 1.37 12.24
CA SER A 213 -10.43 2.58 12.68
C SER A 213 -11.40 3.74 12.89
N ALA A 214 -12.39 3.93 12.01
CA ALA A 214 -13.41 4.95 12.16
C ALA A 214 -14.27 4.69 13.41
N LEU A 215 -14.81 3.47 13.54
CA LEU A 215 -15.65 3.05 14.66
C LEU A 215 -14.96 3.20 16.01
N ARG A 216 -13.66 2.90 16.08
CA ARG A 216 -12.84 3.10 17.28
C ARG A 216 -12.94 4.54 17.79
N HIS A 217 -12.90 5.52 16.89
CA HIS A 217 -12.87 6.94 17.23
C HIS A 217 -14.26 7.60 17.27
N THR A 218 -15.30 6.92 16.80
CA THR A 218 -16.69 7.41 16.89
C THR A 218 -17.15 7.53 18.35
N ARG A 219 -17.88 8.61 18.64
CA ARG A 219 -18.54 8.87 19.93
C ARG A 219 -19.94 8.24 19.94
N VAL A 220 -19.99 6.92 20.15
CA VAL A 220 -21.20 6.10 20.34
C VAL A 220 -21.10 5.36 21.67
N SER A 221 -22.20 4.74 22.12
CA SER A 221 -22.18 3.93 23.35
C SER A 221 -21.23 2.73 23.21
N ALA A 222 -20.79 2.17 24.33
CA ALA A 222 -19.93 0.99 24.32
C ALA A 222 -20.64 -0.21 23.68
N GLU A 223 -21.93 -0.38 23.99
CA GLU A 223 -22.79 -1.44 23.47
C GLU A 223 -22.93 -1.33 21.94
N GLU A 224 -23.19 -0.11 21.44
CA GLU A 224 -23.27 0.15 20.00
C GLU A 224 -21.93 -0.10 19.30
N LYS A 225 -20.82 0.31 19.93
CA LYS A 225 -19.48 0.06 19.40
C LYS A 225 -19.19 -1.44 19.31
N VAL A 226 -19.58 -2.21 20.32
CA VAL A 226 -19.45 -3.68 20.32
C VAL A 226 -20.34 -4.31 19.25
N ALA A 227 -21.61 -3.91 19.14
CA ALA A 227 -22.54 -4.45 18.15
C ALA A 227 -22.01 -4.27 16.71
N ARG A 228 -21.61 -3.04 16.35
CA ARG A 228 -21.00 -2.74 15.05
C ARG A 228 -19.66 -3.46 14.85
N GLY A 229 -18.88 -3.63 15.91
CA GLY A 229 -17.65 -4.43 15.87
C GLY A 229 -17.91 -5.90 15.55
N CYS A 230 -18.96 -6.49 16.11
CA CYS A 230 -19.39 -7.85 15.82
C CYS A 230 -19.81 -8.00 14.34
N GLU A 231 -20.56 -7.04 13.80
CA GLU A 231 -20.93 -7.04 12.37
C GLU A 231 -19.70 -7.00 11.45
N ILE A 232 -18.73 -6.13 11.75
CA ILE A 232 -17.47 -6.04 11.00
C ILE A 232 -16.70 -7.37 11.06
N GLN A 233 -16.54 -7.95 12.26
CA GLN A 233 -15.85 -9.23 12.42
C GLN A 233 -16.56 -10.36 11.68
N GLN A 234 -17.89 -10.45 11.81
CA GLN A 234 -18.69 -11.47 11.15
C GLN A 234 -18.50 -11.40 9.63
N PHE A 235 -18.53 -10.19 9.07
CA PHE A 235 -18.26 -9.97 7.65
C PHE A 235 -16.88 -10.50 7.25
N MET A 236 -15.83 -10.24 8.04
CA MET A 236 -14.48 -10.77 7.76
C MET A 236 -14.43 -12.30 7.80
N GLN A 237 -15.20 -12.95 8.69
CA GLN A 237 -15.23 -14.40 8.84
C GLN A 237 -16.01 -15.09 7.72
N ASP A 238 -17.09 -14.47 7.27
CA ASP A 238 -17.96 -15.02 6.22
C ASP A 238 -17.37 -14.81 4.82
N TRP A 239 -16.47 -13.82 4.67
CA TRP A 239 -15.83 -13.52 3.40
C TRP A 239 -15.10 -14.73 2.82
N LYS A 240 -15.38 -15.05 1.55
CA LYS A 240 -14.76 -16.17 0.83
C LYS A 240 -13.77 -15.65 -0.20
N PHE A 241 -12.48 -15.89 0.05
CA PHE A 241 -11.46 -15.63 -0.94
C PHE A 241 -11.56 -16.64 -2.09
N GLN A 242 -11.61 -16.12 -3.31
CA GLN A 242 -11.64 -16.95 -4.51
C GLN A 242 -10.20 -17.21 -4.99
N PRO A 243 -9.84 -18.46 -5.31
CA PRO A 243 -8.57 -18.76 -5.95
C PRO A 243 -8.52 -18.07 -7.33
N LEU A 244 -7.52 -17.22 -7.54
CA LEU A 244 -7.34 -16.53 -8.81
C LEU A 244 -6.55 -17.39 -9.80
N PRO A 245 -6.69 -17.13 -11.10
CA PRO A 245 -5.78 -17.68 -12.11
C PRO A 245 -4.33 -17.34 -11.73
N SER A 246 -3.43 -18.32 -11.84
CA SER A 246 -2.00 -18.09 -11.72
C SER A 246 -1.26 -19.11 -12.55
N GLN A 247 -0.09 -18.74 -13.07
CA GLN A 247 0.76 -19.61 -13.87
C GLN A 247 1.27 -20.83 -13.09
N ARG A 248 1.35 -20.75 -11.75
CA ARG A 248 1.85 -21.85 -10.90
C ARG A 248 0.91 -22.12 -9.74
N SER A 249 0.64 -23.40 -9.47
CA SER A 249 -0.20 -23.84 -8.34
C SER A 249 0.32 -23.33 -6.99
N ALA A 250 1.64 -23.31 -6.79
CA ALA A 250 2.28 -22.80 -5.58
C ALA A 250 1.99 -21.32 -5.32
N LEU A 251 1.93 -20.48 -6.36
CA LEU A 251 1.61 -19.06 -6.23
C LEU A 251 0.15 -18.84 -5.85
N ARG A 252 -0.79 -19.67 -6.34
CA ARG A 252 -2.20 -19.64 -5.89
C ARG A 252 -2.31 -19.93 -4.39
N VAL A 253 -1.59 -20.95 -3.91
CA VAL A 253 -1.58 -21.32 -2.49
C VAL A 253 -0.97 -20.21 -1.65
N ALA A 254 0.16 -19.64 -2.07
CA ALA A 254 0.80 -18.52 -1.37
C ALA A 254 -0.12 -17.29 -1.29
N ARG A 255 -0.87 -16.98 -2.36
CA ARG A 255 -1.82 -15.86 -2.38
C ARG A 255 -2.99 -16.07 -1.44
N LEU A 256 -3.63 -17.23 -1.50
CA LEU A 256 -4.70 -17.58 -0.55
C LEU A 256 -4.20 -17.54 0.90
N ALA A 257 -2.99 -18.03 1.16
CA ALA A 257 -2.38 -17.95 2.48
C ALA A 257 -2.17 -16.49 2.94
N ALA A 258 -1.70 -15.61 2.05
CA ALA A 258 -1.55 -14.17 2.36
C ALA A 258 -2.90 -13.50 2.67
N GLN A 259 -3.93 -13.77 1.87
CA GLN A 259 -5.29 -13.26 2.10
C GLN A 259 -5.86 -13.74 3.44
N GLU A 260 -5.65 -15.01 3.78
CA GLU A 260 -6.02 -15.58 5.07
C GLU A 260 -5.23 -14.95 6.23
N ILE A 261 -3.92 -14.70 6.08
CA ILE A 261 -3.13 -13.98 7.08
C ILE A 261 -3.72 -12.59 7.33
N TRP A 262 -4.08 -11.88 6.27
CA TRP A 262 -4.73 -10.58 6.37
C TRP A 262 -6.10 -10.64 7.05
N ARG A 263 -6.91 -11.68 6.78
CA ARG A 263 -8.18 -11.90 7.50
C ARG A 263 -7.96 -12.02 9.00
N HIS A 264 -6.97 -12.81 9.43
CA HIS A 264 -6.66 -12.95 10.86
C HIS A 264 -6.12 -11.65 11.46
N ALA A 265 -5.24 -10.93 10.75
CA ALA A 265 -4.73 -9.63 11.20
C ALA A 265 -5.86 -8.62 11.39
N ALA A 266 -6.85 -8.60 10.48
CA ALA A 266 -8.00 -7.71 10.56
C ALA A 266 -8.92 -8.05 11.75
N ILE A 267 -9.19 -9.34 11.98
CA ILE A 267 -9.96 -9.80 13.15
C ILE A 267 -9.25 -9.41 14.46
N LEU A 268 -7.92 -9.61 14.54
CA LEU A 268 -7.14 -9.18 15.70
C LEU A 268 -7.23 -7.67 15.93
N TYR A 269 -7.20 -6.89 14.85
CA TYR A 269 -7.34 -5.45 14.93
C TYR A 269 -8.71 -5.02 15.48
N VAL A 270 -9.80 -5.71 15.12
CA VAL A 270 -11.13 -5.49 15.72
C VAL A 270 -11.11 -5.80 17.22
N HIS A 271 -10.54 -6.93 17.62
CA HIS A 271 -10.44 -7.30 19.03
C HIS A 271 -9.68 -6.26 19.87
N GLN A 272 -8.55 -5.75 19.35
CA GLN A 272 -7.74 -4.75 20.05
C GLN A 272 -8.42 -3.37 20.06
N SER A 273 -8.99 -2.96 18.92
CA SER A 273 -9.52 -1.61 18.74
C SER A 273 -10.90 -1.41 19.34
N ILE A 274 -11.75 -2.43 19.27
CA ILE A 274 -13.16 -2.37 19.64
C ILE A 274 -13.43 -3.12 20.93
N PHE A 275 -13.12 -4.42 20.98
CA PHE A 275 -13.47 -5.27 22.12
C PHE A 275 -12.53 -5.15 23.32
N LYS A 276 -11.38 -4.51 23.15
CA LYS A 276 -10.35 -4.35 24.20
C LYS A 276 -9.92 -5.70 24.79
N SER A 277 -9.92 -6.75 23.96
CA SER A 277 -9.51 -8.08 24.37
C SER A 277 -8.03 -8.08 24.75
N ASP A 278 -7.71 -8.73 25.86
CA ASP A 278 -6.33 -8.94 26.30
C ASP A 278 -5.66 -10.11 25.57
N SER A 279 -4.36 -10.30 25.82
CA SER A 279 -3.57 -11.37 25.19
C SER A 279 -4.00 -12.79 25.58
N SER A 280 -4.83 -12.96 26.62
CA SER A 280 -5.33 -14.25 27.07
C SER A 280 -6.62 -14.67 26.36
N HIS A 281 -7.23 -13.78 25.59
CA HIS A 281 -8.45 -14.10 24.85
C HIS A 281 -8.21 -15.29 23.90
N PRO A 282 -9.07 -16.33 23.88
CA PRO A 282 -8.82 -17.56 23.13
C PRO A 282 -8.47 -17.32 21.66
N LEU A 283 -9.17 -16.40 20.98
CA LEU A 283 -8.88 -16.05 19.58
C LEU A 283 -7.50 -15.41 19.38
N ILE A 284 -7.03 -14.61 20.35
CA ILE A 284 -5.69 -14.00 20.30
C ILE A 284 -4.64 -15.08 20.53
N VAL A 285 -4.87 -15.96 21.50
CA VAL A 285 -4.01 -17.11 21.81
C VAL A 285 -3.89 -18.06 20.61
N PHE A 286 -5.01 -18.44 19.99
CA PHE A 286 -5.01 -19.29 18.78
C PHE A 286 -4.26 -18.66 17.60
N SER A 287 -4.32 -17.33 17.45
CA SER A 287 -3.57 -16.62 16.41
C SER A 287 -2.06 -16.60 16.66
N GLN A 288 -1.63 -16.55 17.93
CA GLN A 288 -0.22 -16.54 18.33
C GLN A 288 0.42 -17.94 18.31
N PHE A 289 -0.30 -18.98 18.73
CA PHE A 289 0.22 -20.35 18.73
C PHE A 289 0.53 -20.87 17.32
N ARG A 290 -0.23 -20.44 16.30
CA ARG A 290 0.04 -20.81 14.91
C ARG A 290 1.35 -20.21 14.36
N THR A 291 1.82 -19.10 14.93
CA THR A 291 3.12 -18.49 14.60
C THR A 291 4.28 -19.06 15.41
N SER A 292 4.02 -19.59 16.62
CA SER A 292 5.06 -20.18 17.49
C SER A 292 5.35 -21.66 17.21
N SER A 293 4.45 -22.41 16.58
CA SER A 293 4.66 -23.85 16.30
C SER A 293 5.59 -24.14 15.11
N ARG A 294 6.38 -23.18 14.60
CA ARG A 294 7.41 -23.44 13.58
C ARG A 294 8.85 -23.52 14.12
N ASP A 295 9.09 -23.26 15.40
CA ASP A 295 10.46 -23.29 15.97
C ASP A 295 10.80 -24.55 16.80
N HIS A 296 9.91 -25.55 16.91
CA HIS A 296 10.20 -26.81 17.64
C HIS A 296 9.97 -28.07 16.80
N SER A 297 10.32 -28.03 15.52
CA SER A 297 10.37 -29.24 14.67
C SER A 297 11.73 -29.42 13.98
N GLN A 298 12.81 -29.09 14.68
CA GLN A 298 14.17 -29.58 14.39
C GLN A 298 14.94 -29.70 15.70
N GLN A 299 14.62 -30.72 16.49
CA GLN A 299 15.53 -31.40 17.42
C GLN A 299 14.73 -32.53 18.09
N LEU A 300 14.78 -33.69 17.45
CA LEU A 300 14.94 -35.03 18.03
C LEU A 300 15.12 -36.02 16.87
#